data_AF-A0A382XCU4-F1
#
_entry.id   AF-A0A382XCU4-F1
#
_cell.length_a   1.000
_cell.length_b   1.000
_cell.length_c   1.000
_cell.angle_alpha   90.00
_cell.angle_beta   90.00
_cell.angle_gamma   90.00
#
_symmetry.space_group_name_H-M   'P 1'
#
loop_
_entity.id
_entity.type
_entity.pdbx_description
1 polymer ?
#
loop_
_entity_poly.entity_id
_entity_poly.type
_entity_poly.pdbx_seq_one_letter_code
_entity_poly.pdbx_strand_id
1 'polypeptide(L)' 'LIRFIIFRVTGCITTSFFVVTIVFLIMQFLPGDPVHYLLRGYEAEGQVEALRKEFNLDKPIFTQYYIWI' A
#
# COMPACT_ATOMS: atom_id res chain seq x y z
N LEU A 1 23.87 -5.00 -26.76
CA LEU A 1 22.68 -4.13 -26.60
C LEU A 1 21.61 -4.77 -25.72
N ILE A 2 21.09 -5.97 -26.04
CA ILE A 2 20.06 -6.67 -25.22
C ILE A 2 20.48 -6.88 -23.75
N ARG A 3 21.72 -7.35 -23.49
CA ARG A 3 22.25 -7.50 -22.12
C ARG A 3 22.22 -6.20 -21.31
N PHE A 4 22.51 -5.07 -21.95
CA PHE A 4 22.51 -3.75 -21.31
C PHE A 4 21.07 -3.28 -21.00
N ILE A 5 20.13 -3.53 -21.92
CA ILE A 5 18.71 -3.22 -21.72
C ILE A 5 18.15 -4.05 -20.56
N ILE A 6 18.43 -5.36 -20.51
CA ILE A 6 17.99 -6.23 -19.41
C ILE A 6 18.54 -5.72 -18.08
N PHE A 7 19.84 -5.41 -18.00
CA PHE A 7 20.44 -4.92 -16.76
C PHE A 7 19.82 -3.60 -16.28
N ARG A 8 19.50 -2.72 -17.22
CA ARG A 8 18.87 -1.42 -16.92
C ARG A 8 17.40 -1.57 -16.50
N VAL A 9 16.63 -2.41 -17.19
CA VAL A 9 15.23 -2.69 -16.87
C VAL A 9 15.12 -3.40 -15.53
N THR A 10 15.97 -4.40 -15.25
CA THR A 10 16.02 -5.06 -13.94
C THR A 10 16.38 -4.06 -12.84
N GLY A 11 17.34 -3.15 -13.08
CA GLY A 11 17.67 -2.09 -12.13
C GLY A 11 16.49 -1.15 -11.84
N CYS A 12 15.76 -0.73 -12.88
CA CYS A 12 14.55 0.08 -12.72
C CYS A 12 13.46 -0.65 -11.94
N ILE A 13 13.15 -1.89 -12.31
CA ILE A 13 12.12 -2.70 -11.63
C ILE A 13 12.49 -2.91 -10.16
N THR A 14 13.74 -3.28 -9.87
CA THR A 14 14.22 -3.46 -8.49
C THR A 14 14.08 -2.17 -7.69
N THR A 15 14.51 -1.04 -8.23
CA THR A 15 14.44 0.24 -7.53
C THR A 15 12.99 0.65 -7.27
N SER A 16 12.12 0.54 -8.27
CA SER A 16 10.69 0.79 -8.12
C SER A 16 10.07 -0.12 -7.08
N PHE A 17 10.38 -1.43 -7.11
CA PHE A 17 9.90 -2.41 -6.14
C PHE A 17 10.30 -2.04 -4.71
N PHE A 18 11.55 -1.61 -4.47
CA PHE A 18 11.99 -1.15 -3.16
C PHE A 18 11.26 0.12 -2.71
N VAL A 19 11.12 1.13 -3.57
CA VAL A 19 10.39 2.36 -3.25
C VAL A 19 8.94 2.06 -2.88
N VAL A 20 8.29 1.26 -3.71
CA VAL A 20 6.93 0.75 -3.51
C VAL A 20 6.86 0.09 -2.12
N THR A 21 7.69 -0.91 -1.86
CA THR A 21 7.72 -1.61 -0.57
C THR A 21 7.92 -0.68 0.63
N ILE A 22 8.84 0.27 0.53
CA ILE A 22 9.11 1.23 1.61
C ILE A 22 7.90 2.12 1.87
N VAL A 23 7.25 2.65 0.82
CA VAL A 23 6.05 3.50 0.95
C VAL A 23 4.91 2.71 1.58
N PHE A 24 4.69 1.46 1.16
CA PHE A 24 3.70 0.57 1.77
C PHE A 24 3.98 0.37 3.27
N LEU A 25 5.23 0.07 3.64
CA LEU A 25 5.62 -0.11 5.04
C LEU A 25 5.40 1.18 5.84
N ILE A 26 5.78 2.34 5.31
CA ILE A 26 5.56 3.64 5.98
C ILE A 26 4.06 3.87 6.23
N MET A 27 3.21 3.61 5.24
CA MET A 27 1.76 3.75 5.39
C MET A 27 1.19 2.78 6.42
N GLN A 28 1.71 1.54 6.50
CA GLN A 28 1.29 0.55 7.48
C GLN A 28 1.77 0.86 8.90
N PHE A 29 2.99 1.40 9.04
CA PHE A 29 3.57 1.77 10.32
C PHE A 29 3.09 3.13 10.83
N LEU A 30 2.42 3.93 9.99
CA LEU A 30 1.86 5.21 10.42
C LEU A 30 0.83 4.94 11.54
N PRO A 31 1.04 5.46 12.76
CA PRO A 31 0.22 5.15 13.92
C PRO A 31 -1.09 5.94 13.88
N GLY A 32 -1.95 5.60 12.92
CA GLY A 32 -3.31 6.08 12.79
C GLY A 32 -3.99 5.36 11.64
N ASP A 33 -5.18 4.81 11.88
CA ASP A 33 -5.94 4.12 10.84
C ASP A 33 -6.16 5.10 9.68
N PRO A 34 -5.74 4.77 8.44
CA PRO A 34 -6.03 5.58 7.27
C PRO A 34 -7.52 5.92 7.19
N VAL A 35 -8.40 5.03 7.66
CA VAL A 35 -9.84 5.24 7.70
C VAL A 35 -10.24 6.34 8.68
N HIS A 36 -9.60 6.44 9.85
CA HIS A 36 -9.87 7.55 10.79
C HIS A 36 -9.38 8.90 10.23
N TYR A 37 -8.28 8.91 9.47
CA TYR A 37 -7.83 10.12 8.76
C TYR A 37 -8.78 10.52 7.62
N LEU A 38 -9.28 9.55 6.85
CA LEU A 38 -10.21 9.79 5.75
C LEU A 38 -11.56 10.31 6.24
N LEU A 39 -12.05 9.80 7.37
CA LEU A 39 -13.33 10.22 7.96
C LEU A 39 -13.23 11.55 8.75
N ARG A 40 -12.04 12.14 8.92
CA ARG A 40 -11.79 13.42 9.64
C ARG A 40 -12.53 13.53 10.98
N GLY A 41 -12.67 12.42 11.71
CA GLY A 41 -13.37 12.39 13.01
C GLY A 41 -14.90 12.38 12.95
N TYR A 42 -15.51 12.23 11.77
CA TYR A 42 -16.93 11.86 11.64
C TYR A 42 -17.06 10.34 11.63
N GLU A 43 -17.03 9.75 12.82
CA GLU A 43 -17.30 8.33 13.03
C GLU A 43 -18.80 8.08 12.98
N ALA A 44 -19.37 7.99 11.77
CA ALA A 44 -20.66 7.33 11.64
C ALA A 44 -20.42 5.83 11.90
N GLU A 45 -20.95 5.30 13.00
CA GLU A 45 -20.88 3.88 13.34
C GLU A 45 -21.31 3.03 12.13
N GLY A 46 -20.39 2.22 11.59
CA GLY A 46 -20.60 1.39 10.40
C GLY A 46 -19.94 1.89 9.09
N GLN A 47 -19.60 3.18 8.96
CA GLN A 47 -18.85 3.68 7.79
C GLN A 47 -17.38 3.24 7.81
N VAL A 48 -16.79 3.11 9.01
CA VAL A 48 -15.39 2.65 9.19
C VAL A 48 -15.20 1.25 8.62
N GLU A 49 -16.10 0.33 8.92
CA GLU A 49 -16.01 -1.07 8.47
C GLU A 49 -16.29 -1.23 6.98
N ALA A 50 -17.21 -0.42 6.44
CA ALA A 50 -17.46 -0.35 5.00
C ALA A 50 -16.20 0.15 4.27
N LEU A 51 -15.57 1.23 4.75
CA LEU A 51 -14.33 1.74 4.18
C LEU A 51 -13.19 0.74 4.33
N ARG A 52 -13.04 0.08 5.48
CA ARG A 52 -11.98 -0.93 5.66
C ARG A 52 -12.09 -2.06 4.64
N LYS A 53 -13.32 -2.52 4.33
CA LYS A 53 -13.55 -3.51 3.27
C LYS A 53 -13.28 -2.96 1.88
N GLU A 54 -13.69 -1.72 1.59
CA GLU A 54 -13.46 -1.06 0.30
C GLU A 54 -11.96 -0.88 0.01
N PHE A 55 -11.21 -0.45 1.02
CA PHE A 55 -9.76 -0.28 0.96
C PHE A 55 -8.99 -1.58 1.21
N ASN A 56 -9.67 -2.73 1.37
CA ASN A 56 -9.07 -4.04 1.63
C ASN A 56 -8.19 -4.09 2.91
N LEU A 57 -8.39 -3.15 3.83
CA LEU A 57 -7.68 -3.04 5.11
C LEU A 57 -8.10 -4.14 6.09
N ASP A 58 -9.18 -4.88 5.78
CA ASP A 58 -9.63 -6.07 6.50
C ASP A 58 -8.81 -7.33 6.18
N LYS A 59 -7.98 -7.31 5.13
CA LYS A 59 -7.22 -8.48 4.66
C LYS A 59 -5.85 -8.59 5.36
N PRO A 60 -5.23 -9.79 5.38
CA PRO A 60 -3.87 -9.95 5.90
C PRO A 60 -2.87 -9.04 5.16
N ILE A 61 -1.85 -8.57 5.88
CA ILE A 61 -0.86 -7.59 5.38
C ILE A 61 -0.20 -8.00 4.05
N PHE A 62 0.05 -9.29 3.84
CA PHE A 62 0.57 -9.82 2.57
C PHE A 62 -0.40 -9.59 1.41
N THR A 63 -1.70 -9.76 1.66
CA THR A 63 -2.74 -9.54 0.64
C THR A 63 -2.89 -8.05 0.32
N GLN A 64 -2.80 -7.19 1.33
CA GLN A 64 -2.81 -5.74 1.13
C GLN A 64 -1.63 -5.28 0.27
N TYR A 65 -0.45 -5.84 0.52
CA TYR A 65 0.75 -5.57 -0.27
C TYR A 65 0.60 -6.03 -1.73
N TYR A 66 0.03 -7.21 -1.98
CA TYR A 66 -0.24 -7.69 -3.34
C TYR A 66 -1.29 -6.86 -4.09
N ILE A 67 -2.28 -6.30 -3.39
CA ILE A 67 -3.30 -5.41 -3.99
C ILE A 67 -2.70 -4.04 -4.34
N TRP A 68 -1.63 -3.63 -3.63
CA TRP A 68 -1.05 -2.30 -3.75
C TRP A 68 0.05 -2.18 -4.84
N ILE A 69 0.74 -3.28 -5.17
CA ILE A 69 1.68 -3.37 -6.32
C ILE A 69 0.91 -3.42 -7.64
#